data_AF-A0A2M7FZV3-F1
#
_entry.id   AF-A0A2M7FZV3-F1
#
_cell.length_a   1.000
_cell.length_b   1.000
_cell.length_c   1.000
_cell.angle_alpha   90.00
_cell.angle_beta   90.00
_cell.angle_gamma   90.00
#
_symmetry.space_group_name_H-M   'P 1'
#
loop_
_entity.id
_entity.type
_entity.pdbx_description
1 polymer ?
#
loop_
_entity_poly.entity_id
_entity_poly.type
_entity_poly.pdbx_seq_one_letter_code
_entity_poly.pdbx_strand_id
1 'polypeptide(L)'
;MMKTKPFLSGLLTLASLTLISTAQAAIEKIPADPQAVDVLNQTLTALNNPNEKERIQALEKLLHKSMLGPGGKGLDPSVERFSYKKAVQNAKFYQLPVNIYEVHKGNTSTVGFKQTAETGRRDKYFLNKNEGVAGRPAPVHIFWPANGSAPKVLDFGSL
;
A
#
# COMPACT_ATOMS: atom_id res chain seq x y z
N MET A 1 20.85 88.13 21.44
CA MET A 1 20.81 87.67 20.04
C MET A 1 21.04 86.15 20.03
N MET A 2 20.10 85.40 19.47
CA MET A 2 20.07 83.93 19.36
C MET A 2 21.33 83.32 18.71
N LYS A 3 21.70 82.10 19.12
CA LYS A 3 22.18 80.97 18.27
C LYS A 3 22.42 79.72 19.13
N THR A 4 21.44 78.82 19.21
CA THR A 4 21.38 77.49 18.53
C THR A 4 22.39 76.46 19.03
N LYS A 5 21.91 75.46 19.80
CA LYS A 5 22.54 74.14 19.95
C LYS A 5 21.78 73.13 19.08
N PRO A 6 22.45 72.29 18.27
CA PRO A 6 21.78 71.19 17.60
C PRO A 6 21.67 69.98 18.54
N PHE A 7 20.44 69.50 18.75
CA PHE A 7 20.17 68.20 19.36
C PHE A 7 20.17 67.14 18.25
N LEU A 8 21.09 66.18 18.34
CA LEU A 8 21.15 65.03 17.44
C LEU A 8 20.04 64.03 17.82
N SER A 9 19.07 63.84 16.93
CA SER A 9 18.08 62.76 17.03
C SER A 9 18.69 61.45 16.53
N GLY A 10 19.01 60.53 17.45
CA GLY A 10 19.33 59.15 17.15
C GLY A 10 18.05 58.31 17.08
N LEU A 11 17.67 57.88 15.88
CA LEU A 11 16.56 56.95 15.66
C LEU A 11 17.09 55.51 15.79
N LEU A 12 16.72 54.80 16.85
CA LEU A 12 17.09 53.40 17.07
C LEU A 12 16.01 52.50 16.43
N THR A 13 16.28 51.96 15.25
CA THR A 13 15.36 51.04 14.55
C THR A 13 15.60 49.62 15.04
N LEU A 14 14.73 49.09 15.91
CA LEU A 14 14.70 47.66 16.24
C LEU A 14 14.14 46.88 15.05
N ALA A 15 15.00 46.14 14.34
CA ALA A 15 14.58 45.16 13.36
C ALA A 15 14.14 43.89 14.09
N SER A 16 12.83 43.62 14.14
CA SER A 16 12.28 42.37 14.65
C SER A 16 12.50 41.25 13.64
N LEU A 17 13.40 40.32 13.96
CA LEU A 17 13.66 39.13 13.16
C LEU A 17 12.52 38.12 13.37
N THR A 18 11.54 38.10 12.47
CA THR A 18 10.51 37.06 12.48
C THR A 18 11.09 35.75 11.93
N LEU A 19 11.33 34.79 12.82
CA LEU A 19 11.63 33.41 12.48
C LEU A 19 10.36 32.76 11.88
N ILE A 20 10.33 32.61 10.56
CA ILE A 20 9.29 31.82 9.88
C ILE A 20 9.66 30.35 10.06
N SER A 21 9.01 29.66 11.01
CA SER A 21 9.10 28.21 11.11
C SER A 21 8.29 27.58 9.97
N THR A 22 8.98 27.00 9.00
CA THR A 22 8.36 26.15 7.98
C THR A 22 8.06 24.78 8.61
N ALA A 23 6.98 24.68 9.37
CA ALA A 23 6.42 23.39 9.74
C ALA A 23 5.91 22.72 8.45
N GLN A 24 6.72 21.85 7.87
CA GLN A 24 6.30 21.02 6.74
C GLN A 24 5.08 20.21 7.20
N ALA A 25 3.90 20.46 6.60
CA ALA A 25 2.70 19.73 6.93
C ALA A 25 2.97 18.22 6.79
N ALA A 26 2.80 17.46 7.87
CA ALA A 26 2.94 16.02 7.83
C ALA A 26 1.92 15.48 6.82
N ILE A 27 2.40 14.78 5.79
CA ILE A 27 1.52 14.12 4.82
C ILE A 27 0.64 13.15 5.59
N GLU A 28 -0.68 13.39 5.57
CA GLU A 28 -1.63 12.54 6.27
C GLU A 28 -1.56 11.12 5.68
N LYS A 29 -1.25 10.14 6.54
CA LYS A 29 -1.19 8.74 6.12
C LYS A 29 -2.61 8.21 5.97
N ILE A 30 -2.91 7.66 4.81
CA ILE A 30 -4.19 6.98 4.56
C ILE A 30 -4.26 5.76 5.49
N PRO A 31 -5.30 5.64 6.34
CA PRO A 31 -5.47 4.48 7.20
C PRO A 31 -5.76 3.23 6.36
N ALA A 32 -5.26 2.08 6.82
CA ALA A 32 -5.54 0.80 6.19
C ALA A 32 -6.99 0.38 6.43
N ASP A 33 -7.68 0.02 5.34
CA ASP A 33 -9.03 -0.53 5.43
C ASP A 33 -9.03 -1.93 6.10
N PRO A 34 -9.87 -2.18 7.12
CA PRO A 34 -9.93 -3.46 7.81
C PRO A 34 -10.20 -4.66 6.90
N GLN A 35 -11.01 -4.51 5.84
CA GLN A 35 -11.32 -5.61 4.93
C GLN A 35 -10.10 -6.01 4.10
N ALA A 36 -9.29 -5.04 3.69
CA ALA A 36 -8.03 -5.33 3.01
C ALA A 36 -7.02 -5.99 3.94
N VAL A 37 -6.92 -5.52 5.19
CA VAL A 37 -6.05 -6.13 6.20
C VAL A 37 -6.44 -7.59 6.45
N ASP A 38 -7.73 -7.90 6.54
CA ASP A 38 -8.23 -9.27 6.68
C ASP A 38 -7.84 -10.15 5.47
N VAL A 39 -8.11 -9.70 4.25
CA VAL A 39 -7.73 -10.42 3.01
C VAL A 39 -6.22 -10.64 2.93
N LEU A 40 -5.41 -9.65 3.33
CA LEU A 40 -3.95 -9.75 3.35
C LEU A 40 -3.43 -10.74 4.41
N ASN A 41 -4.04 -10.76 5.60
CA ASN A 41 -3.75 -11.76 6.64
C ASN A 41 -4.03 -13.18 6.14
N GLN A 42 -5.21 -13.39 5.53
CA GLN A 42 -5.59 -14.69 4.98
C GLN A 42 -4.67 -15.09 3.82
N THR A 43 -4.27 -14.14 2.98
CA THR A 43 -3.34 -14.37 1.86
C THR A 43 -1.95 -14.78 2.36
N LEU A 44 -1.39 -14.05 3.32
CA LEU A 44 -0.06 -14.35 3.86
C LEU A 44 -0.07 -15.66 4.65
N THR A 45 -1.17 -15.96 5.36
CA THR A 45 -1.38 -17.26 6.01
C THR A 45 -1.40 -18.39 4.98
N ALA A 46 -2.16 -18.24 3.89
CA ALA A 46 -2.22 -19.23 2.82
C ALA A 46 -0.85 -19.44 2.17
N LEU A 47 -0.13 -18.36 1.85
CA LEU A 47 1.20 -18.43 1.22
C LEU A 47 2.24 -19.16 2.08
N ASN A 48 2.13 -19.06 3.41
CA ASN A 48 3.00 -19.78 4.34
C ASN A 48 2.57 -21.25 4.59
N ASN A 49 1.44 -21.72 4.05
CA ASN A 49 1.06 -23.14 4.16
C ASN A 49 2.03 -23.99 3.32
N PRO A 50 2.70 -25.01 3.89
CA PRO A 50 3.63 -25.88 3.16
C PRO A 50 2.94 -26.77 2.11
N ASN A 51 1.66 -27.11 2.30
CA ASN A 51 0.89 -27.92 1.36
C ASN A 51 0.41 -27.06 0.19
N GLU A 52 0.98 -27.30 -0.99
CA GLU A 52 0.67 -26.54 -2.20
C GLU A 52 -0.80 -26.62 -2.61
N LYS A 53 -1.42 -27.79 -2.52
CA LYS A 53 -2.82 -27.98 -2.91
C LYS A 53 -3.74 -27.15 -2.02
N GLU A 54 -3.55 -27.23 -0.71
CA GLU A 54 -4.33 -26.45 0.26
C GLU A 54 -4.09 -24.95 0.11
N ARG A 55 -2.83 -24.55 -0.13
CA ARG A 55 -2.44 -23.16 -0.37
C ARG A 55 -3.17 -22.58 -1.59
N ILE A 56 -3.16 -23.28 -2.73
CA ILE A 56 -3.85 -22.81 -3.94
C ILE A 56 -5.37 -22.73 -3.69
N GLN A 57 -5.97 -23.75 -3.06
CA GLN A 57 -7.40 -23.75 -2.74
C GLN A 57 -7.81 -22.60 -1.80
N ALA A 58 -6.94 -22.22 -0.86
CA ALA A 58 -7.17 -21.06 -0.01
C ALA A 58 -7.06 -19.76 -0.82
N LEU A 59 -6.05 -19.63 -1.67
CA LEU A 59 -5.83 -18.45 -2.51
C LEU A 59 -6.96 -18.24 -3.53
N GLU A 60 -7.51 -19.29 -4.14
CA GLU A 60 -8.61 -19.20 -5.12
C GLU A 60 -9.80 -18.35 -4.62
N LYS A 61 -10.07 -18.36 -3.31
CA LYS A 61 -11.15 -17.59 -2.68
C LYS A 61 -10.81 -16.10 -2.50
N LEU A 62 -9.53 -15.78 -2.43
CA LEU A 62 -8.98 -14.47 -2.09
C LEU A 62 -8.55 -13.68 -3.33
N LEU A 63 -8.18 -14.37 -4.41
CA LEU A 63 -7.68 -13.75 -5.63
C LEU A 63 -8.81 -13.21 -6.51
N HIS A 64 -8.49 -12.17 -7.27
CA HIS A 64 -9.33 -11.68 -8.34
C HIS A 64 -9.36 -12.72 -9.47
N LYS A 65 -10.51 -12.87 -10.13
CA LYS A 65 -10.75 -13.86 -11.19
C LYS A 65 -9.77 -13.76 -12.37
N SER A 66 -9.10 -12.63 -12.59
CA SER A 66 -8.04 -12.49 -13.60
C SER A 66 -6.73 -13.20 -13.24
N MET A 67 -6.58 -13.63 -11.98
CA MET A 67 -5.41 -14.39 -11.52
C MET A 67 -5.62 -15.90 -11.55
N LEU A 68 -6.83 -16.33 -11.91
CA LEU A 68 -7.25 -17.72 -11.85
C LEU A 68 -7.26 -18.34 -13.24
N GLY A 69 -7.07 -19.65 -13.28
CA GLY A 69 -7.21 -20.42 -14.52
C GLY A 69 -8.65 -20.46 -15.03
N PRO A 70 -8.87 -21.07 -16.21
CA PRO A 70 -10.20 -21.24 -16.78
C PRO A 70 -11.19 -21.86 -15.79
N GLY A 71 -12.39 -21.28 -15.69
CA GLY A 71 -13.42 -21.73 -14.75
C GLY A 71 -13.18 -21.33 -13.29
N GLY A 72 -12.20 -20.44 -13.02
CA GLY A 72 -11.92 -19.93 -11.68
C GLY A 72 -11.25 -20.95 -10.76
N LYS A 73 -10.60 -21.98 -11.33
CA LYS A 73 -9.89 -23.02 -10.60
C LYS A 73 -8.41 -22.99 -10.94
N GLY A 74 -7.58 -23.21 -9.94
CA GLY A 74 -6.14 -23.05 -10.02
C GLY A 74 -5.73 -21.60 -10.31
N LEU A 75 -4.42 -21.41 -10.35
CA LEU A 75 -3.84 -20.15 -10.76
C LEU A 75 -3.77 -20.09 -12.29
N ASP A 76 -3.86 -18.89 -12.84
CA ASP A 76 -3.49 -18.67 -14.24
C ASP A 76 -2.00 -19.08 -14.43
N PRO A 77 -1.63 -19.77 -15.53
CA PRO A 77 -0.26 -20.23 -15.74
C PRO A 77 0.79 -19.12 -15.67
N SER A 78 0.45 -17.89 -16.08
CA SER A 78 1.36 -16.75 -15.97
C SER A 78 1.54 -16.30 -14.52
N VAL A 79 0.47 -16.29 -13.73
CA VAL A 79 0.51 -15.97 -12.29
C VAL A 79 1.33 -17.01 -11.55
N GLU A 80 1.11 -18.29 -11.83
CA GLU A 80 1.86 -19.39 -11.23
C GLU A 80 3.36 -19.25 -11.50
N ARG A 81 3.72 -18.97 -12.77
CA ARG A 81 5.11 -18.92 -13.24
C ARG A 81 5.87 -17.70 -12.73
N PHE A 82 5.23 -16.52 -12.72
CA PHE A 82 5.93 -15.25 -12.57
C PHE A 82 5.70 -14.55 -11.22
N SER A 83 4.59 -14.83 -10.54
CA SER A 83 4.23 -14.10 -9.32
C SER A 83 4.15 -15.02 -8.10
N TYR A 84 3.40 -16.12 -8.21
CA TYR A 84 3.09 -16.99 -7.08
C TYR A 84 4.32 -17.64 -6.44
N LYS A 85 5.22 -18.23 -7.24
CA LYS A 85 6.43 -18.88 -6.71
C LYS A 85 7.28 -17.93 -5.86
N LYS A 86 7.41 -16.69 -6.32
CA LYS A 86 8.13 -15.63 -5.60
C LYS A 86 7.41 -15.25 -4.31
N ALA A 87 6.08 -15.05 -4.38
CA ALA A 87 5.27 -14.72 -3.22
C ALA A 87 5.35 -15.80 -2.13
N VAL A 88 5.30 -17.09 -2.50
CA VAL A 88 5.47 -18.21 -1.56
C VAL A 88 6.85 -18.19 -0.92
N GLN A 89 7.91 -18.03 -1.71
CA GLN A 89 9.29 -18.03 -1.22
C GLN A 89 9.53 -16.93 -0.18
N ASN A 90 8.89 -15.78 -0.38
CA ASN A 90 9.17 -14.57 0.37
C ASN A 90 8.13 -14.27 1.47
N ALA A 91 6.97 -14.92 1.49
CA ALA A 91 5.92 -14.70 2.51
C ALA A 91 6.47 -14.74 3.95
N LYS A 92 7.43 -15.62 4.23
CA LYS A 92 8.12 -15.76 5.54
C LYS A 92 8.87 -14.52 6.01
N PHE A 93 9.13 -13.56 5.12
CA PHE A 93 9.87 -12.33 5.44
C PHE A 93 8.96 -11.21 5.93
N TYR A 94 7.64 -11.37 5.86
CA TYR A 94 6.67 -10.35 6.23
C TYR A 94 6.00 -10.68 7.56
N GLN A 95 5.52 -9.63 8.23
CA GLN A 95 4.87 -9.75 9.53
C GLN A 95 3.51 -10.45 9.38
N LEU A 96 3.21 -11.36 10.31
CA LEU A 96 1.92 -12.03 10.45
C LEU A 96 1.50 -11.95 11.94
N PRO A 97 0.42 -11.24 12.31
CA PRO A 97 -0.51 -10.50 11.45
C PRO A 97 0.16 -9.37 10.65
N VAL A 98 -0.41 -9.04 9.48
CA VAL A 98 0.14 -8.05 8.58
C VAL A 98 0.14 -6.68 9.24
N ASN A 99 1.29 -6.00 9.11
CA ASN A 99 1.45 -4.62 9.54
C ASN A 99 1.64 -3.76 8.30
N ILE A 100 0.70 -2.83 8.09
CA ILE A 100 0.66 -2.01 6.88
C ILE A 100 1.53 -0.77 7.08
N TYR A 101 2.56 -0.65 6.24
CA TYR A 101 3.48 0.49 6.24
C TYR A 101 2.82 1.75 5.66
N GLU A 102 2.21 1.60 4.49
CA GLU A 102 1.52 2.67 3.77
C GLU A 102 0.44 2.09 2.85
N VAL A 103 -0.53 2.94 2.50
CA VAL A 103 -1.60 2.62 1.55
C VAL A 103 -1.63 3.69 0.47
N HIS A 104 -1.61 3.27 -0.80
CA HIS A 104 -1.85 4.17 -1.93
C HIS A 104 -3.17 3.79 -2.57
N LYS A 105 -4.17 4.68 -2.49
CA LYS A 105 -5.42 4.50 -3.23
C LYS A 105 -5.18 4.76 -4.71
N GLY A 106 -5.67 3.87 -5.56
CA GLY A 106 -5.58 4.05 -7.01
C GLY A 106 -6.89 4.50 -7.62
N ASN A 107 -6.92 4.46 -8.94
CA ASN A 107 -8.08 4.83 -9.72
C ASN A 107 -9.00 3.63 -9.95
N THR A 108 -10.25 3.93 -10.29
CA THR A 108 -11.19 2.94 -10.81
C THR A 108 -10.87 2.62 -12.26
N SER A 109 -10.73 1.34 -12.58
CA SER A 109 -10.54 0.85 -13.94
C SER A 109 -11.15 -0.53 -14.11
N THR A 110 -11.29 -0.99 -15.35
CA THR A 110 -11.63 -2.39 -15.63
C THR A 110 -10.36 -3.23 -15.60
N VAL A 111 -10.42 -4.37 -14.93
CA VAL A 111 -9.33 -5.34 -14.79
C VAL A 111 -9.79 -6.69 -15.33
N GLY A 112 -8.88 -7.46 -15.94
CA GLY A 112 -9.19 -8.74 -16.58
C GLY A 112 -9.65 -8.59 -18.03
N PHE A 113 -10.07 -9.70 -18.64
CA PHE A 113 -10.42 -9.77 -20.05
C PHE A 113 -11.61 -10.69 -20.28
N LYS A 114 -12.53 -10.29 -21.17
CA LYS A 114 -13.77 -11.03 -21.47
C LYS A 114 -14.53 -11.39 -20.20
N GLN A 115 -14.65 -12.68 -19.88
CA GLN A 115 -15.41 -13.18 -18.72
C GLN A 115 -14.78 -12.80 -17.37
N THR A 116 -13.48 -12.50 -17.36
CA THR A 116 -12.78 -12.03 -16.14
C THR A 116 -12.72 -10.51 -16.04
N ALA A 117 -13.34 -9.77 -16.98
CA ALA A 117 -13.43 -8.32 -16.88
C ALA A 117 -14.30 -7.91 -15.68
N GLU A 118 -13.79 -6.98 -14.87
CA GLU A 118 -14.51 -6.40 -13.73
C GLU A 118 -14.02 -4.98 -13.47
N THR A 119 -14.97 -4.07 -13.20
CA THR A 119 -14.65 -2.67 -12.88
C THR A 119 -14.51 -2.50 -11.38
N GLY A 120 -13.46 -1.80 -10.95
CA GLY A 120 -13.19 -1.55 -9.54
C GLY A 120 -11.96 -0.69 -9.32
N ARG A 121 -11.71 -0.32 -8.07
CA ARG A 121 -10.55 0.48 -7.66
C ARG A 121 -9.37 -0.44 -7.32
N ARG A 122 -8.15 -0.06 -7.73
CA ARG A 122 -6.91 -0.78 -7.38
C ARG A 122 -6.12 -0.01 -6.33
N ASP A 123 -6.03 -0.53 -5.13
CA ASP A 123 -5.22 0.06 -4.05
C ASP A 123 -3.94 -0.75 -3.82
N LYS A 124 -2.86 -0.08 -3.39
CA LYS A 124 -1.60 -0.72 -3.00
C LYS A 124 -1.47 -0.69 -1.49
N TYR A 125 -1.25 -1.85 -0.90
CA TYR A 125 -0.96 -2.01 0.53
C TYR A 125 0.47 -2.48 0.68
N PHE A 126 1.29 -1.72 1.38
CA PHE A 126 2.71 -2.05 1.56
C PHE A 126 2.90 -2.78 2.88
N LEU A 127 3.37 -4.02 2.83
CA LEU A 127 3.49 -4.89 3.99
C LEU A 127 4.88 -4.74 4.61
N ASN A 128 4.93 -4.44 5.91
CA ASN A 128 6.18 -4.43 6.65
C ASN A 128 6.81 -5.82 6.71
N LYS A 129 8.13 -5.83 6.63
CA LYS A 129 8.94 -7.02 6.85
C LYS A 129 9.16 -7.29 8.34
N ASN A 130 9.54 -8.51 8.67
CA ASN A 130 10.01 -8.86 10.01
C ASN A 130 11.24 -8.03 10.36
N GLU A 131 11.42 -7.72 11.65
CA GLU A 131 12.61 -7.01 12.13
C GLU A 131 13.89 -7.75 11.71
N GLY A 132 14.92 -6.97 11.32
CA GLY A 132 16.19 -7.50 10.83
C GLY A 132 16.18 -8.01 9.39
N VAL A 133 15.02 -8.11 8.72
CA VAL A 133 14.98 -8.49 7.30
C VAL A 133 15.20 -7.26 6.41
N ALA A 134 16.24 -7.31 5.57
CA ALA A 134 16.59 -6.22 4.68
C ALA A 134 15.56 -5.98 3.55
N GLY A 135 15.52 -4.75 3.05
CA GLY A 135 14.73 -4.32 1.90
C GLY A 135 13.46 -3.56 2.29
N ARG A 136 12.77 -3.03 1.26
CA ARG A 136 11.57 -2.19 1.44
C ARG A 136 10.31 -3.04 1.66
N PRO A 137 9.27 -2.49 2.32
CA PRO A 137 7.92 -3.04 2.30
C PRO A 137 7.46 -3.34 0.87
N ALA A 138 6.81 -4.49 0.67
CA ALA A 138 6.32 -4.89 -0.65
C ALA A 138 4.87 -4.46 -0.85
N PRO A 139 4.53 -3.87 -2.01
CA PRO A 139 3.15 -3.60 -2.34
C PRO A 139 2.43 -4.88 -2.74
N VAL A 140 1.28 -5.12 -2.14
CA VAL A 140 0.26 -6.05 -2.62
C VAL A 140 -0.91 -5.23 -3.13
N HIS A 141 -1.41 -5.57 -4.32
CA HIS A 141 -2.51 -4.85 -4.94
C HIS A 141 -3.84 -5.48 -4.51
N ILE A 142 -4.71 -4.66 -3.93
CA ILE A 142 -6.08 -5.02 -3.59
C ILE A 142 -7.02 -4.38 -4.60
N PHE A 143 -7.90 -5.21 -5.16
CA PHE A 143 -8.98 -4.79 -6.03
C PHE A 143 -10.28 -4.67 -5.23
N TRP A 144 -10.93 -3.53 -5.39
CA TRP A 144 -12.21 -3.18 -4.78
C TRP A 144 -13.29 -3.16 -5.87
N PRO A 145 -14.11 -4.21 -5.98
CA PRO A 145 -15.19 -4.26 -6.97
C PRO A 145 -16.13 -3.05 -6.86
N ALA A 146 -16.47 -2.44 -8.00
CA ALA A 146 -17.37 -1.29 -8.03
C ALA A 146 -18.81 -1.62 -7.57
N ASN A 147 -19.18 -2.90 -7.59
CA ASN A 147 -20.47 -3.40 -7.09
C ASN A 147 -20.53 -3.50 -5.55
N GLY A 148 -19.46 -3.16 -4.83
CA GLY A 148 -19.41 -3.21 -3.37
C GLY A 148 -19.18 -4.61 -2.78
N SER A 149 -18.88 -5.61 -3.60
CA SER A 149 -18.49 -6.93 -3.11
C SER A 149 -17.09 -6.92 -2.44
N ALA A 150 -16.77 -8.00 -1.73
CA ALA A 150 -15.55 -8.08 -0.92
C ALA A 150 -14.28 -7.85 -1.75
N PRO A 151 -13.26 -7.16 -1.18
CA PRO A 151 -12.00 -6.94 -1.87
C PRO A 151 -11.27 -8.25 -2.19
N LYS A 152 -10.46 -8.22 -3.24
CA LYS A 152 -9.68 -9.36 -3.72
C LYS A 152 -8.23 -8.96 -3.93
N VAL A 153 -7.31 -9.91 -3.76
CA VAL A 153 -5.92 -9.71 -4.17
C VAL A 153 -5.86 -9.74 -5.70
N LEU A 154 -5.27 -8.72 -6.29
CA LEU A 154 -5.15 -8.59 -7.74
C LEU A 154 -3.73 -8.85 -8.25
N ASP A 155 -2.74 -8.64 -7.38
CA ASP A 155 -1.34 -8.91 -7.69
C ASP A 155 -0.56 -8.98 -6.37
N PHE A 156 0.26 -10.02 -6.22
CA PHE A 156 1.17 -10.19 -5.08
C PHE A 156 2.30 -9.15 -5.08
N GLY A 157 2.50 -8.45 -6.20
CA GLY A 157 3.49 -7.40 -6.39
C GLY A 157 4.90 -7.92 -6.17
N SER A 158 5.58 -7.35 -5.17
CA SER A 158 6.96 -7.73 -4.84
C SER A 158 7.07 -8.63 -3.61
N LEU A 159 5.96 -9.27 -3.20
CA LEU A 159 6.05 -10.38 -2.25
C LEU A 159 7.11 -11.33 -2.74
#